data_AF-A0A357V4X2-F1
#
_entry.id   AF-A0A357V4X2-F1
#
_cell.length_a   1.000
_cell.length_b   1.000
_cell.length_c   1.000
_cell.angle_alpha   90.00
_cell.angle_beta   90.00
_cell.angle_gamma   90.00
#
_symmetry.space_group_name_H-M   'P 1'
#
loop_
_entity.id
_entity.type
_entity.pdbx_description
1 polymer ?
#
loop_
_entity_poly.entity_id
_entity_poly.type
_entity_poly.pdbx_seq_one_letter_code
_entity_poly.pdbx_strand_id
1 'polypeptide(L)'
;MVSVGPTIVPTTVNKRGSTSPVSRANNIFETDLGPTPANHQPQTPLSFLTWAAAVYPDQVAAVHGARRITYGDMLIRCRRLAGALAARGIGQGDAVSVMGANTPELLEAHFGIPMAGAVLN
;
A
#
# COMPACT_ATOMS: atom_id res chain seq x y z
N MET A 1 -25.46 14.04 -10.16
CA MET A 1 -25.73 13.46 -11.50
C MET A 1 -24.73 12.34 -11.68
N VAL A 2 -25.13 11.08 -11.49
CA VAL A 2 -24.22 9.92 -11.43
C VAL A 2 -24.10 9.35 -12.83
N SER A 3 -22.90 9.42 -13.42
CA SER A 3 -22.58 8.80 -14.70
C SER A 3 -22.04 7.39 -14.43
N VAL A 4 -22.86 6.38 -14.70
CA VAL A 4 -22.45 4.97 -14.63
C VAL A 4 -21.68 4.66 -15.93
N GLY A 5 -20.36 4.54 -15.83
CA GLY A 5 -19.51 4.08 -16.93
C GLY A 5 -19.67 2.57 -17.17
N PRO A 6 -19.38 2.08 -18.39
CA PRO A 6 -19.64 0.69 -18.77
C PRO A 6 -18.69 -0.29 -18.08
N THR A 7 -19.24 -1.46 -17.76
CA THR A 7 -18.61 -2.65 -17.18
C THR A 7 -17.36 -3.09 -17.97
N ILE A 8 -16.21 -3.14 -17.30
CA ILE A 8 -14.96 -3.67 -17.86
C ILE A 8 -14.99 -5.20 -17.82
N VAL A 9 -14.98 -5.84 -18.99
CA VAL A 9 -14.80 -7.29 -19.15
C VAL A 9 -13.32 -7.62 -18.96
N PRO A 10 -12.92 -8.58 -18.11
CA PRO A 10 -11.51 -8.94 -17.95
C PRO A 10 -11.03 -9.67 -19.22
N THR A 11 -10.19 -8.99 -20.00
CA THR A 11 -9.50 -9.60 -21.14
C THR A 11 -8.33 -10.42 -20.59
N THR A 12 -8.38 -11.74 -20.79
CA THR A 12 -7.29 -12.67 -20.47
C THR A 12 -6.08 -12.35 -21.36
N VAL A 13 -5.14 -11.58 -20.83
CA VAL A 13 -3.83 -11.36 -21.46
C VAL A 13 -3.03 -12.67 -21.39
N ASN A 14 -3.01 -13.35 -22.53
CA ASN A 14 -2.17 -14.51 -22.81
C ASN A 14 -0.70 -14.05 -22.95
N LYS A 15 0.09 -14.13 -21.86
CA LYS A 15 1.55 -13.95 -21.92
C LYS A 15 2.22 -15.23 -22.41
N ARG A 16 2.27 -15.43 -23.73
CA ARG A 16 3.18 -16.40 -24.36
C ARG A 16 4.48 -15.71 -24.79
N GLY A 17 5.54 -16.04 -24.05
CA GLY A 17 6.91 -16.21 -24.57
C GLY A 17 7.88 -15.04 -24.42
N SER A 18 8.76 -15.11 -23.42
CA SER A 18 10.21 -15.31 -23.66
C SER A 18 10.99 -15.35 -22.32
N THR A 19 11.01 -16.50 -21.66
CA THR A 19 12.13 -16.85 -20.76
C THR A 19 12.84 -18.02 -21.40
N SER A 20 14.00 -17.76 -21.98
CA SER A 20 14.99 -18.78 -22.31
C SER A 20 15.18 -19.72 -21.11
N PRO A 21 15.20 -21.06 -21.30
CA PRO A 21 15.41 -21.99 -20.21
C PRO A 21 16.90 -21.95 -19.85
N VAL A 22 17.30 -21.00 -19.04
CA VAL A 22 18.55 -21.16 -18.28
C VAL A 22 18.23 -22.27 -17.28
N SER A 23 18.82 -23.44 -17.50
CA SER A 23 18.77 -24.58 -16.59
C SER A 23 19.16 -24.12 -15.19
N ARG A 24 18.16 -23.84 -14.35
CA ARG A 24 18.32 -23.48 -12.94
C ARG A 24 18.38 -24.74 -12.08
N ALA A 25 19.04 -25.78 -12.60
CA ALA A 25 19.28 -27.02 -11.89
C ALA A 25 20.75 -27.04 -11.44
N ASN A 26 20.94 -27.15 -10.12
CA ASN A 26 22.21 -27.31 -9.39
C ASN A 26 22.94 -26.03 -8.95
N ASN A 27 22.27 -25.12 -8.23
CA ASN A 27 22.96 -24.25 -7.29
C ASN A 27 22.62 -24.67 -5.86
N ILE A 28 23.64 -25.08 -5.08
CA ILE A 28 23.48 -25.47 -3.67
C ILE A 28 22.87 -24.36 -2.82
N PHE A 29 23.03 -23.09 -3.23
CA PHE A 29 22.48 -21.93 -2.53
C PHE A 29 20.99 -21.71 -2.79
N GLU A 30 20.34 -22.48 -3.67
CA GLU A 30 18.92 -22.33 -4.00
C GLU A 30 18.09 -23.53 -3.53
N THR A 31 18.72 -24.56 -2.94
CA THR A 31 18.06 -25.74 -2.39
C THR A 31 17.28 -25.37 -1.12
N ASP A 32 16.05 -25.85 -1.00
CA ASP A 32 15.17 -25.66 0.17
C ASP A 32 14.84 -24.19 0.54
N LEU A 33 15.08 -23.22 -0.35
CA LEU A 33 14.76 -21.79 -0.14
C LEU A 33 13.38 -21.37 -0.66
N GLY A 34 12.41 -22.29 -0.66
CA GLY A 34 11.02 -21.94 -1.01
C GLY A 34 10.46 -20.84 -0.09
N PRO A 35 9.45 -20.08 -0.54
CA PRO A 35 8.78 -19.12 0.32
C PRO A 35 8.10 -19.85 1.49
N THR A 36 8.44 -19.41 2.69
CA THR A 36 7.94 -19.86 3.98
C THR A 36 7.52 -18.61 4.77
N PRO A 37 6.71 -18.76 5.84
CA PRO A 37 6.35 -17.62 6.69
C PRO A 37 7.55 -16.86 7.27
N ALA A 38 8.72 -17.49 7.40
CA ALA A 38 9.91 -16.88 7.96
C ALA A 38 10.70 -16.02 6.95
N ASN A 39 10.65 -16.34 5.65
CA ASN A 39 11.43 -15.65 4.61
C ASN A 39 10.57 -14.92 3.57
N HIS A 40 9.23 -15.05 3.63
CA HIS A 40 8.32 -14.44 2.68
C HIS A 40 7.16 -13.74 3.40
N GLN A 41 7.13 -12.41 3.32
CA GLN A 41 6.03 -11.59 3.80
C GLN A 41 5.67 -10.56 2.73
N PRO A 42 4.38 -10.42 2.33
CA PRO A 42 3.96 -9.39 1.40
C PRO A 42 4.30 -8.00 1.93
N GLN A 43 5.13 -7.24 1.21
CA GLN A 43 5.44 -5.86 1.57
C GLN A 43 4.33 -4.95 1.08
N THR A 44 3.34 -4.73 1.94
CA THR A 44 2.30 -3.73 1.71
C THR A 44 2.75 -2.37 2.26
N PRO A 45 2.29 -1.24 1.68
CA PRO A 45 2.52 0.09 2.25
C PRO A 45 2.07 0.18 3.72
N LEU A 46 1.00 -0.54 4.08
CA LEU A 46 0.47 -0.60 5.44
C LEU A 46 1.40 -1.32 6.41
N SER A 47 1.93 -2.48 6.02
CA SER A 47 2.90 -3.23 6.83
C SER A 47 4.18 -2.43 7.01
N PHE A 48 4.62 -1.72 5.97
CA PHE A 48 5.80 -0.84 6.06
C PHE A 48 5.57 0.29 7.08
N LEU A 49 4.50 1.08 6.95
CA LEU A 49 4.25 2.20 7.85
C LEU A 49 4.07 1.74 9.30
N THR A 50 3.38 0.61 9.52
CA THR A 50 3.18 0.05 10.86
C THR A 50 4.50 -0.39 11.49
N TRP A 51 5.36 -1.05 10.72
CA TRP A 51 6.69 -1.44 11.16
C TRP A 51 7.57 -0.21 11.45
N ALA A 52 7.62 0.76 10.54
CA ALA A 52 8.46 1.95 10.69
C ALA A 52 8.07 2.77 11.92
N ALA A 53 6.77 2.94 12.18
CA ALA A 53 6.29 3.63 13.38
C ALA A 53 6.54 2.84 14.68
N ALA A 54 6.65 1.51 14.62
CA ALA A 54 6.97 0.69 15.78
C ALA A 54 8.47 0.71 16.11
N VAL A 55 9.33 0.65 15.10
CA VAL A 55 10.80 0.58 15.27
C VAL A 55 11.43 1.97 15.40
N TYR A 56 10.90 2.96 14.68
CA TYR A 56 11.47 4.30 14.56
C TYR A 56 10.41 5.40 14.75
N PRO A 57 9.67 5.42 15.88
CA PRO A 57 8.54 6.32 16.08
C PRO A 57 8.91 7.80 15.94
N ASP A 58 10.07 8.21 16.45
CA ASP A 58 10.50 9.61 16.49
C ASP A 58 11.28 10.05 15.25
N GLN A 59 11.56 9.12 14.31
CA GLN A 59 12.25 9.46 13.07
C GLN A 59 11.32 10.18 12.10
N VAL A 60 11.86 11.15 11.37
CA VAL A 60 11.10 11.96 10.41
C VAL A 60 10.72 11.10 9.19
N ALA A 61 9.42 10.95 8.96
CA ALA A 61 8.85 10.25 7.82
C ALA A 61 8.62 11.17 6.61
N ALA A 62 8.21 12.42 6.87
CA ALA A 62 7.92 13.40 5.83
C ALA A 62 8.36 14.82 6.24
N VAL A 63 8.87 15.58 5.27
CA VAL A 63 9.24 16.99 5.41
C VAL A 63 8.48 17.81 4.37
N HIS A 64 7.80 18.86 4.80
CA HIS A 64 7.10 19.78 3.92
C HIS A 64 7.26 21.22 4.41
N GLY A 65 8.16 21.96 3.76
CA GLY A 65 8.57 23.29 4.23
C GLY A 65 9.16 23.20 5.64
N ALA A 66 8.58 23.95 6.58
CA ALA A 66 9.00 23.91 7.98
C ALA A 66 8.46 22.69 8.76
N ARG A 67 7.43 22.02 8.25
CA ARG A 67 6.77 20.88 8.92
C ARG A 67 7.65 19.63 8.81
N ARG A 68 7.84 18.97 9.94
CA ARG A 68 8.47 17.64 10.06
C ARG A 68 7.46 16.74 10.73
N ILE A 69 7.16 15.62 10.10
CA ILE A 69 6.19 14.63 10.61
C ILE A 69 6.97 13.35 10.88
N THR A 70 6.84 12.83 12.10
CA THR A 70 7.47 11.58 12.51
C THR A 70 6.69 10.37 12.03
N TYR A 71 7.30 9.18 11.99
CA TYR A 71 6.57 7.95 11.66
C TYR A 71 5.43 7.66 12.64
N GLY A 72 5.65 7.93 13.94
CA GLY A 72 4.62 7.80 14.96
C GLY A 72 3.42 8.71 14.71
N ASP A 73 3.67 9.99 14.46
CA ASP A 73 2.62 10.96 14.14
C ASP A 73 1.88 10.59 12.85
N MET A 74 2.63 10.15 11.84
CA MET A 74 2.05 9.78 10.56
C MET A 74 1.10 8.59 10.70
N LEU A 75 1.47 7.55 11.45
CA LEU A 75 0.60 6.41 11.72
C LEU A 75 -0.68 6.84 12.47
N ILE A 76 -0.57 7.70 13.48
CA ILE A 76 -1.72 8.22 14.23
C ILE A 76 -2.68 8.97 13.29
N ARG A 77 -2.14 9.84 12.42
CA ARG A 77 -2.94 10.63 11.47
C ARG A 77 -3.63 9.74 10.44
N CYS A 78 -2.92 8.75 9.89
CA CYS A 78 -3.50 7.79 8.96
C CYS A 78 -4.63 6.97 9.61
N ARG A 79 -4.44 6.52 10.87
CA ARG A 79 -5.49 5.81 11.63
C ARG A 79 -6.72 6.67 11.90
N ARG A 80 -6.53 7.96 12.21
CA ARG A 80 -7.64 8.91 12.37
C ARG A 80 -8.41 9.09 11.08
N LEU A 81 -7.72 9.22 9.95
CA LEU A 81 -8.36 9.29 8.64
C LEU A 81 -9.14 8.02 8.33
N ALA A 82 -8.53 6.84 8.52
CA ALA A 82 -9.19 5.56 8.32
C ALA A 82 -10.46 5.41 9.19
N GLY A 83 -10.38 5.77 10.47
CA GLY A 83 -11.53 5.76 11.38
C GLY A 83 -12.63 6.73 10.96
N ALA A 84 -12.29 7.92 10.46
CA ALA A 84 -13.25 8.88 9.95
C ALA A 84 -13.94 8.40 8.66
N LEU A 85 -13.22 7.70 7.78
CA LEU A 85 -13.79 7.08 6.58
C LEU A 85 -14.73 5.93 6.96
N ALA A 86 -14.30 5.05 7.86
CA ALA A 86 -15.12 3.95 8.37
C ALA A 86 -16.41 4.45 9.03
N ALA A 87 -16.35 5.54 9.82
CA ALA A 87 -17.52 6.17 10.42
C ALA A 87 -18.51 6.74 9.38
N ARG A 88 -18.06 6.99 8.14
CA ARG A 88 -18.89 7.43 7.02
C ARG A 88 -19.37 6.25 6.14
N GLY A 89 -19.12 5.02 6.58
CA GLY A 89 -19.53 3.80 5.87
C GLY A 89 -18.61 3.41 4.71
N ILE A 90 -17.42 4.01 4.60
CA ILE A 90 -16.44 3.68 3.56
C ILE A 90 -15.55 2.54 4.05
N GLY A 91 -15.41 1.48 3.26
CA GLY A 91 -14.63 0.31 3.62
C GLY A 91 -14.18 -0.54 2.44
N GLN A 92 -14.16 -1.85 2.66
CA GLN A 92 -13.68 -2.80 1.66
C GLN A 92 -14.49 -2.75 0.37
N GLY A 93 -13.79 -2.59 -0.76
CA GLY A 93 -14.40 -2.55 -2.09
C GLY A 93 -14.85 -1.15 -2.53
N ASP A 94 -14.82 -0.16 -1.64
CA ASP A 94 -15.10 1.23 -2.00
C ASP A 94 -13.89 1.88 -2.67
N ALA A 95 -14.15 2.68 -3.69
CA ALA A 95 -13.14 3.51 -4.34
C ALA A 95 -13.20 4.93 -3.79
N VAL A 96 -12.04 5.47 -3.39
CA VAL A 96 -11.89 6.84 -2.89
C VAL A 96 -10.87 7.55 -3.77
N SER A 97 -11.25 8.71 -4.31
CA SER A 97 -10.33 9.60 -5.02
C SER A 97 -10.01 10.82 -4.17
N VAL A 98 -8.76 11.27 -4.25
CA VAL A 98 -8.25 12.42 -3.49
C VAL A 98 -7.79 13.48 -4.47
N MET A 99 -8.34 14.69 -4.32
CA MET A 99 -7.90 15.87 -5.07
C MET A 99 -7.27 16.86 -4.10
N GLY A 100 -5.99 17.13 -4.28
CA GLY A 100 -5.23 18.02 -3.40
C GLY A 100 -3.84 18.31 -3.94
N ALA A 101 -3.16 19.27 -3.31
CA ALA A 101 -1.77 19.57 -3.61
C ALA A 101 -0.83 18.45 -3.11
N ASN A 102 0.39 18.39 -3.63
CA ASN A 102 1.43 17.47 -3.17
C ASN A 102 1.93 17.87 -1.76
N THR A 103 1.15 17.50 -0.77
CA THR A 103 1.27 17.86 0.65
C THR A 103 1.25 16.59 1.50
N PRO A 104 1.74 16.62 2.75
CA PRO A 104 1.72 15.44 3.62
C PRO A 104 0.33 14.83 3.81
N GLU A 105 -0.72 15.63 3.72
CA GLU A 105 -2.11 15.17 3.77
C GLU A 105 -2.46 14.23 2.61
N LEU A 106 -1.92 14.50 1.41
CA LEU A 106 -2.06 13.59 0.27
C LEU A 106 -1.31 12.28 0.53
N LEU A 107 -0.10 12.36 1.11
CA LEU A 107 0.68 11.18 1.50
C LEU A 107 -0.04 10.36 2.58
N GLU A 108 -0.64 11.01 3.58
CA GLU A 108 -1.47 10.37 4.60
C GLU A 108 -2.66 9.63 3.99
N ALA A 109 -3.27 10.18 2.93
CA ALA A 109 -4.38 9.52 2.25
C ALA A 109 -3.96 8.20 1.56
N HIS A 110 -2.72 8.12 1.06
CA HIS A 110 -2.17 6.89 0.46
C HIS A 110 -2.04 5.73 1.45
N PHE A 111 -1.95 6.02 2.75
CA PHE A 111 -1.95 5.00 3.80
C PHE A 111 -3.32 4.87 4.47
N GLY A 112 -3.97 5.99 4.79
CA GLY A 112 -5.23 6.02 5.53
C GLY A 112 -6.43 5.42 4.76
N ILE A 113 -6.50 5.60 3.44
CA ILE A 113 -7.58 5.00 2.62
C ILE A 113 -7.45 3.47 2.58
N PRO A 114 -6.28 2.89 2.24
CA PRO A 114 -6.08 1.45 2.36
C PRO A 114 -6.23 0.92 3.78
N MET A 115 -5.89 1.70 4.82
CA MET A 115 -6.16 1.30 6.21
C MET A 115 -7.65 1.14 6.52
N ALA A 116 -8.53 1.89 5.84
CA ALA A 116 -9.98 1.68 5.92
C ALA A 116 -10.47 0.47 5.10
N GLY A 117 -9.59 -0.15 4.29
CA GLY A 117 -9.93 -1.23 3.36
C GLY A 117 -10.37 -0.76 1.98
N ALA A 118 -10.47 0.56 1.77
CA ALA A 118 -10.85 1.15 0.50
C ALA A 118 -9.67 1.23 -0.47
N VAL A 119 -9.97 1.43 -1.76
CA VAL A 119 -8.99 1.56 -2.83
C VAL A 119 -8.81 3.04 -3.18
N LEU A 120 -7.56 3.51 -3.16
CA LEU A 120 -7.22 4.83 -3.68
C LEU A 120 -7.15 4.78 -5.22
N ASN A 121 -7.88 5.67 -5.90
CA ASN A 121 -7.93 5.79 -7.37
C ASN A 121 -7.66 7.22 -7.85
#